data_AF-A0A538JV00-F1
#
_entry.id   AF-A0A538JV00-F1
#
_cell.length_a   1.000
_cell.length_b   1.000
_cell.length_c   1.000
_cell.angle_alpha   90.00
_cell.angle_beta   90.00
_cell.angle_gamma   90.00
#
_symmetry.space_group_name_H-M   'P 1'
#
loop_
_entity.id
_entity.type
_entity.pdbx_description
1 polymer ?
#
loop_
_entity_poly.entity_id
_entity_poly.type
_entity_poly.pdbx_seq_one_letter_code
_entity_poly.pdbx_strand_id
1 'polypeptide(L)'
;MDNVASPVDVERLWRRIGRGAGYLVAICLAVATLLYLLDALDALGAGPKYHATSAGPLRDEARWWVAYFAHQHRILWDIIARDTLFPLAFVALIVLALAIRNVGRSARRPEAQLMVVFFVVGGVFSALSDLVYLGAAEYWRTTGWSAEPASKMVAVGRSSGALEALTRWPEAAGFVVLAAALVCLARLSGDRGELPSRLPLLTNIEALLLIGAALAEATHADTAYDVLSLLTGVLVGPTVAAWAGWSLGRTAGAPASVSAPN
;
A
#
# COMPACT_ATOMS: atom_id res chain seq x y z
N MET A 1 19.00 -23.22 -30.99
CA MET A 1 20.14 -23.03 -30.07
C MET A 1 19.74 -21.91 -29.14
N ASP A 2 19.24 -22.29 -27.96
CA ASP A 2 18.67 -21.35 -27.02
C ASP A 2 19.80 -20.52 -26.39
N ASN A 3 19.74 -19.21 -26.58
CA ASN A 3 20.64 -18.26 -25.93
C ASN A 3 20.35 -18.29 -24.43
N VAL A 4 21.01 -19.18 -23.69
CA VAL A 4 20.98 -19.18 -22.23
C VAL A 4 21.69 -17.91 -21.78
N ALA A 5 20.90 -16.93 -21.33
CA ALA A 5 21.43 -15.66 -20.83
C ALA A 5 22.51 -15.92 -19.77
N SER A 6 23.62 -15.19 -19.86
CA SER A 6 24.69 -15.36 -18.87
C SER A 6 24.18 -14.93 -17.49
N PRO A 7 24.70 -15.49 -16.38
CA PRO A 7 24.30 -15.08 -15.02
C PRO A 7 24.42 -13.57 -14.78
N VAL A 8 25.38 -12.92 -15.46
CA VAL A 8 25.62 -11.47 -15.41
C VAL A 8 24.50 -10.69 -16.11
N ASP A 9 23.95 -11.21 -17.21
CA ASP A 9 22.85 -10.58 -17.94
C ASP A 9 21.54 -10.65 -17.14
N VAL A 10 21.30 -11.80 -16.49
CA VAL A 10 20.15 -12.02 -15.61
C VAL A 10 20.20 -11.06 -14.42
N GLU A 11 21.36 -10.90 -13.78
CA GLU A 11 21.53 -9.97 -12.67
C GLU A 11 21.29 -8.51 -13.10
N ARG A 12 21.82 -8.08 -14.25
CA ARG A 12 21.56 -6.72 -14.78
C ARG A 12 20.08 -6.49 -15.07
N LEU A 13 19.38 -7.50 -15.57
CA LEU A 13 17.93 -7.42 -15.80
C LEU A 13 17.18 -7.21 -14.48
N TRP A 14 17.49 -8.00 -13.45
CA TRP A 14 16.89 -7.82 -12.12
C TRP A 14 17.16 -6.45 -11.52
N ARG A 15 18.38 -5.91 -11.68
CA ARG A 15 18.70 -4.54 -11.23
C ARG A 15 17.85 -3.48 -11.94
N ARG A 16 17.62 -3.62 -13.26
CA ARG A 16 16.74 -2.71 -14.03
C ARG A 16 15.28 -2.82 -13.60
N ILE A 17 14.78 -4.05 -13.43
CA ILE A 17 13.43 -4.32 -12.95
C ILE A 17 13.24 -3.72 -11.55
N GLY A 18 14.17 -3.97 -10.64
CA GLY A 18 14.13 -3.42 -9.28
C GLY A 18 14.15 -1.90 -9.24
N ARG A 19 14.92 -1.25 -10.13
CA ARG A 19 14.89 0.22 -10.26
C ARG A 19 13.51 0.72 -10.68
N GLY A 20 12.92 0.13 -11.72
CA GLY A 20 11.59 0.50 -12.19
C GLY A 20 10.53 0.29 -11.12
N ALA A 21 10.55 -0.88 -10.47
CA ALA A 21 9.64 -1.23 -9.39
C ALA A 21 9.75 -0.26 -8.20
N GLY A 22 10.97 0.07 -7.75
CA GLY A 22 11.15 0.99 -6.61
C GLY A 22 10.58 2.39 -6.86
N TYR A 23 10.73 2.93 -8.08
CA TYR A 23 10.09 4.20 -8.43
C TYR A 23 8.56 4.09 -8.56
N LEU A 24 8.07 2.99 -9.13
CA LEU A 24 6.64 2.75 -9.26
C LEU A 24 5.97 2.67 -7.88
N VAL A 25 6.56 1.89 -6.95
CA VAL A 25 6.11 1.84 -5.55
C VAL A 25 6.06 3.24 -4.94
N ALA A 26 7.17 4.00 -5.06
CA ALA A 26 7.25 5.31 -4.44
C ALA A 26 6.18 6.29 -4.95
N ILE A 27 5.96 6.31 -6.27
CA ILE A 27 4.95 7.19 -6.88
C ILE A 27 3.54 6.73 -6.50
N CYS A 28 3.24 5.43 -6.62
CA CYS A 28 1.91 4.90 -6.35
C CYS A 28 1.52 5.06 -4.89
N LEU A 29 2.42 4.74 -3.93
CA LEU A 29 2.17 4.97 -2.50
C LEU A 29 1.91 6.45 -2.23
N ALA A 30 2.82 7.34 -2.68
CA ALA A 30 2.69 8.77 -2.39
C ALA A 30 1.39 9.35 -2.95
N VAL A 31 1.05 9.04 -4.21
CA VAL A 31 -0.16 9.56 -4.83
C VAL A 31 -1.40 8.96 -4.17
N ALA A 32 -1.47 7.64 -3.96
CA ALA A 32 -2.63 7.01 -3.33
C ALA A 32 -2.87 7.54 -1.91
N THR A 33 -1.81 7.66 -1.10
CA THR A 33 -1.92 8.21 0.26
C THR A 33 -2.31 9.69 0.24
N LEU A 34 -1.85 10.48 -0.73
CA LEU A 34 -2.32 11.88 -0.84
C LEU A 34 -3.82 11.95 -1.16
N LEU A 35 -4.33 11.12 -2.07
CA LEU A 35 -5.77 11.04 -2.38
C LEU A 35 -6.56 10.60 -1.13
N TYR A 36 -6.09 9.57 -0.42
CA TYR A 36 -6.63 9.16 0.88
C TYR A 36 -6.74 10.34 1.86
N LEU A 37 -5.66 11.10 2.05
CA LEU A 37 -5.62 12.20 3.00
C LEU A 37 -6.50 13.40 2.58
N LEU A 38 -6.68 13.62 1.27
CA LEU A 38 -7.62 14.66 0.80
C LEU A 38 -9.06 14.33 1.21
N ASP A 39 -9.43 13.06 1.20
CA ASP A 39 -10.71 12.57 1.69
C ASP A 39 -10.79 12.66 3.22
N ALA A 40 -9.82 12.07 3.93
CA ALA A 40 -9.79 12.01 5.39
C ALA A 40 -9.79 13.39 6.08
N LEU A 41 -9.18 14.40 5.45
CA LEU A 41 -9.12 15.77 5.96
C LEU A 41 -10.32 16.65 5.52
N ASP A 42 -11.39 16.05 5.00
CA ASP A 42 -12.56 16.73 4.45
C ASP A 42 -12.24 17.73 3.32
N ALA A 43 -11.07 17.64 2.69
CA ALA A 43 -10.66 18.54 1.60
C ALA A 43 -11.50 18.29 0.33
N LEU A 44 -11.98 17.07 0.15
CA LEU A 44 -12.98 16.71 -0.86
C LEU A 44 -14.41 17.07 -0.43
N GLY A 45 -14.60 17.75 0.70
CA GLY A 45 -15.86 18.19 1.27
C GLY A 45 -16.33 17.27 2.41
N ALA A 46 -16.94 17.82 3.45
CA ALA A 46 -17.22 17.07 4.66
C ALA A 46 -18.19 15.87 4.46
N GLY A 47 -17.89 14.77 5.15
CA GLY A 47 -18.78 13.61 5.25
C GLY A 47 -20.10 13.93 5.97
N PRO A 48 -21.18 13.15 5.73
CA PRO A 48 -22.47 13.39 6.36
C PRO A 48 -22.47 13.01 7.84
N LYS A 49 -23.09 13.85 8.67
CA LYS A 49 -23.27 13.59 10.10
C LYS A 49 -24.61 12.93 10.36
N TYR A 50 -24.63 11.93 11.23
CA TYR A 50 -25.87 11.31 11.68
C TYR A 50 -26.64 12.28 12.57
N HIS A 51 -27.94 12.44 12.30
CA HIS A 51 -28.84 13.29 13.08
C HIS A 51 -30.07 12.49 13.50
N ALA A 52 -30.26 12.34 14.81
CA ALA A 52 -31.48 11.76 15.36
C ALA A 52 -32.62 12.78 15.30
N THR A 53 -33.78 12.37 14.80
CA THR A 53 -34.98 13.21 14.67
C THR A 53 -36.23 12.49 15.18
N SER A 54 -37.37 13.20 15.22
CA SER A 54 -38.66 12.60 15.57
C SER A 54 -39.21 11.64 14.51
N ALA A 55 -38.57 11.53 13.34
CA ALA A 55 -38.97 10.61 12.28
C ALA A 55 -38.67 9.13 12.62
N GLY A 56 -37.81 8.89 13.63
CA GLY A 56 -37.46 7.58 14.15
C GLY A 56 -36.22 6.97 13.50
N PRO A 57 -35.57 5.99 14.18
CA PRO A 57 -34.23 5.53 13.82
C PRO A 57 -34.09 5.00 12.40
N LEU A 58 -35.09 4.27 11.89
CA LEU A 58 -35.06 3.72 10.54
C LEU A 58 -35.00 4.82 9.46
N ARG A 59 -35.75 5.91 9.65
CA ARG A 59 -35.79 7.02 8.68
C ARG A 59 -34.54 7.90 8.80
N ASP A 60 -34.04 8.10 10.01
CA ASP A 60 -32.81 8.86 10.24
C ASP A 60 -31.60 8.13 9.64
N GLU A 61 -31.51 6.81 9.86
CA GLU A 61 -30.45 5.98 9.28
C GLU A 61 -30.53 5.92 7.76
N ALA A 62 -31.74 5.77 7.18
CA ALA A 62 -31.91 5.82 5.73
C ALA A 62 -31.46 7.16 5.14
N ARG A 63 -31.79 8.29 5.77
CA ARG A 63 -31.34 9.62 5.32
C ARG A 63 -29.83 9.77 5.39
N TRP A 64 -29.22 9.26 6.46
CA TRP A 64 -27.77 9.27 6.60
C TRP A 64 -27.10 8.46 5.48
N TRP A 65 -27.58 7.23 5.20
CA TRP A 65 -27.04 6.41 4.10
C TRP A 65 -27.23 7.04 2.72
N VAL A 66 -28.36 7.70 2.46
CA VAL A 66 -28.56 8.46 1.21
C VAL A 66 -27.50 9.55 1.07
N ALA A 67 -27.25 10.31 2.15
CA ALA A 67 -26.23 11.35 2.14
C ALA A 67 -24.81 10.77 2.00
N TYR A 68 -24.56 9.62 2.63
CA TYR A 68 -23.28 8.89 2.53
C TYR A 68 -23.01 8.45 1.09
N PHE A 69 -23.96 7.77 0.45
CA PHE A 69 -23.78 7.37 -0.95
C PHE A 69 -23.70 8.55 -1.92
N ALA A 70 -24.43 9.64 -1.66
CA ALA A 70 -24.30 10.86 -2.46
C ALA A 70 -22.90 11.49 -2.33
N HIS A 71 -22.35 11.49 -1.11
CA HIS A 71 -20.98 11.94 -0.88
C HIS A 71 -19.97 11.01 -1.58
N GLN A 72 -20.07 9.69 -1.39
CA GLN A 72 -19.18 8.70 -2.03
C GLN A 72 -19.25 8.78 -3.57
N HIS A 73 -20.44 8.97 -4.14
CA HIS A 73 -20.62 9.18 -5.58
C HIS A 73 -19.85 10.40 -6.11
N ARG A 74 -19.82 11.49 -5.32
CA ARG A 74 -19.15 12.74 -5.71
C ARG A 74 -17.63 12.61 -5.72
N ILE A 75 -17.07 11.82 -4.81
CA ILE A 75 -15.62 11.57 -4.69
C ILE A 75 -15.18 10.25 -5.37
N LEU A 76 -16.09 9.59 -6.07
CA LEU A 76 -15.89 8.24 -6.61
C LEU A 76 -14.60 8.05 -7.42
N TRP A 77 -14.22 9.04 -8.24
CA TRP A 77 -13.02 8.93 -9.07
C TRP A 77 -11.73 9.03 -8.26
N ASP A 78 -11.74 9.78 -7.16
CA ASP A 78 -10.63 9.84 -6.22
C ASP A 78 -10.41 8.46 -5.58
N ILE A 79 -11.50 7.86 -5.09
CA ILE A 79 -11.53 6.51 -4.51
C ILE A 79 -11.03 5.46 -5.50
N ILE A 80 -11.58 5.44 -6.72
CA ILE A 80 -11.16 4.47 -7.75
C ILE A 80 -9.67 4.63 -8.05
N ALA A 81 -9.17 5.85 -8.17
CA ALA A 81 -7.75 6.09 -8.43
C ALA A 81 -6.88 5.61 -7.27
N ARG A 82 -7.18 6.02 -6.04
CA ARG A 82 -6.50 5.62 -4.81
C ARG A 82 -6.44 4.10 -4.66
N ASP A 83 -7.60 3.45 -4.71
CA ASP A 83 -7.76 2.01 -4.42
C ASP A 83 -7.33 1.12 -5.60
N THR A 84 -6.95 1.71 -6.73
CA THR A 84 -6.20 1.04 -7.81
C THR A 84 -4.70 1.23 -7.66
N LEU A 85 -4.26 2.40 -7.21
CA LEU A 85 -2.85 2.73 -7.04
C LEU A 85 -2.20 1.99 -5.87
N PHE A 86 -2.89 1.81 -4.74
CA PHE A 86 -2.35 1.04 -3.61
C PHE A 86 -2.06 -0.43 -3.99
N PRO A 87 -2.99 -1.21 -4.60
CA PRO A 87 -2.69 -2.55 -5.09
C PRO A 87 -1.51 -2.59 -6.07
N LEU A 88 -1.43 -1.61 -6.97
CA LEU A 88 -0.31 -1.50 -7.90
C LEU A 88 1.02 -1.28 -7.16
N ALA A 89 1.02 -0.45 -6.12
CA ALA A 89 2.18 -0.25 -5.26
C ALA A 89 2.60 -1.55 -4.56
N PHE A 90 1.65 -2.30 -3.99
CA PHE A 90 1.96 -3.57 -3.31
C PHE A 90 2.50 -4.63 -4.27
N VAL A 91 1.95 -4.73 -5.49
CA VAL A 91 2.49 -5.62 -6.53
C VAL A 91 3.90 -5.18 -6.94
N ALA A 92 4.13 -3.89 -7.15
CA ALA A 92 5.45 -3.37 -7.47
C ALA A 92 6.46 -3.61 -6.33
N LEU A 93 6.01 -3.59 -5.07
CA LEU A 93 6.82 -3.86 -3.89
C LEU A 93 7.28 -5.32 -3.85
N ILE A 94 6.40 -6.26 -4.23
CA ILE A 94 6.75 -7.68 -4.41
C ILE A 94 7.82 -7.84 -5.50
N VAL A 95 7.67 -7.15 -6.64
CA VAL A 95 8.65 -7.17 -7.73
C VAL A 95 10.00 -6.59 -7.27
N LEU A 96 9.99 -5.50 -6.49
CA LEU A 96 11.19 -4.94 -5.90
C LEU A 96 11.87 -5.93 -4.94
N ALA A 97 11.11 -6.60 -4.07
CA ALA A 97 11.64 -7.61 -3.15
C ALA A 97 12.29 -8.79 -3.90
N LEU A 98 11.66 -9.26 -4.97
CA LEU A 98 12.21 -10.29 -5.85
C LEU A 98 13.49 -9.82 -6.54
N ALA A 99 13.55 -8.57 -7.00
CA ALA A 99 14.76 -8.00 -7.57
C ALA A 99 15.91 -7.95 -6.56
N ILE A 100 15.65 -7.48 -5.34
CA ILE A 100 16.65 -7.44 -4.25
C ILE A 100 17.15 -8.86 -3.94
N ARG A 101 16.23 -9.84 -3.84
CA ARG A 101 16.60 -11.24 -3.61
C ARG A 101 17.52 -11.78 -4.71
N ASN A 102 17.27 -11.49 -5.97
CA ASN A 102 17.99 -12.10 -7.09
C ASN A 102 19.28 -11.36 -7.49
N VAL A 103 19.73 -10.39 -6.70
CA VAL A 103 20.92 -9.60 -6.99
C VAL A 103 22.03 -9.90 -5.97
N GLY A 104 23.25 -10.07 -6.50
CA GLY A 104 24.48 -10.23 -5.75
C GLY A 104 24.45 -11.27 -4.62
N ARG A 105 24.88 -10.88 -3.41
CA ARG A 105 24.99 -11.79 -2.25
C ARG A 105 23.66 -12.12 -1.61
N SER A 106 22.60 -11.34 -1.88
CA SER A 106 21.27 -11.53 -1.31
C SER A 106 20.63 -12.86 -1.73
N ALA A 107 20.97 -13.38 -2.91
CA ALA A 107 20.36 -14.60 -3.47
C ALA A 107 20.51 -15.85 -2.62
N ARG A 108 21.51 -15.90 -1.75
CA ARG A 108 21.82 -17.07 -0.90
C ARG A 108 21.42 -16.88 0.56
N ARG A 109 20.84 -15.73 0.92
CA ARG A 109 20.55 -15.38 2.30
C ARG A 109 19.13 -15.78 2.72
N PRO A 110 18.94 -16.40 3.90
CA PRO A 110 17.60 -16.73 4.39
C PRO A 110 16.74 -15.48 4.61
N GLU A 111 17.35 -14.35 5.00
CA GLU A 111 16.62 -13.09 5.18
C GLU A 111 15.98 -12.59 3.88
N ALA A 112 16.61 -12.82 2.72
CA ALA A 112 16.06 -12.45 1.42
C ALA A 112 14.88 -13.33 1.00
N GLN A 113 14.86 -14.60 1.44
CA GLN A 113 13.73 -15.49 1.21
C GLN A 113 12.54 -15.07 2.09
N LEU A 114 12.77 -14.87 3.38
CA LEU A 114 11.75 -14.42 4.32
C LEU A 114 11.19 -13.05 3.93
N MET A 115 12.06 -12.11 3.54
CA MET A 115 11.66 -10.79 3.05
C MET A 115 10.66 -10.89 1.89
N VAL A 116 10.95 -11.72 0.87
CA VAL A 116 10.03 -11.90 -0.27
C VAL A 116 8.72 -12.53 0.19
N VAL A 117 8.76 -13.57 1.03
CA VAL A 117 7.54 -14.21 1.55
C VAL A 117 6.67 -13.20 2.29
N PHE A 118 7.25 -12.40 3.17
CA PHE A 118 6.51 -11.38 3.92
C PHE A 118 6.00 -10.25 3.03
N PHE A 119 6.78 -9.75 2.06
CA PHE A 119 6.25 -8.76 1.11
C PHE A 119 5.11 -9.32 0.26
N VAL A 120 5.16 -10.59 -0.14
CA VAL A 120 4.07 -11.24 -0.87
C VAL A 120 2.83 -11.34 0.01
N VAL A 121 2.95 -11.93 1.20
CA VAL A 121 1.79 -12.14 2.10
C VAL A 121 1.20 -10.80 2.53
N GLY A 122 2.03 -9.89 3.01
CA GLY A 122 1.60 -8.57 3.46
C GLY A 122 1.02 -7.73 2.32
N GLY A 123 1.71 -7.69 1.17
CA GLY A 123 1.23 -6.95 0.00
C GLY A 123 -0.08 -7.50 -0.57
N VAL A 124 -0.28 -8.82 -0.55
CA VAL A 124 -1.55 -9.44 -0.98
C VAL A 124 -2.68 -9.10 -0.01
N PHE A 125 -2.46 -9.15 1.31
CA PHE A 125 -3.50 -8.77 2.27
C PHE A 125 -3.89 -7.30 2.18
N SER A 126 -2.90 -6.40 2.06
CA SER A 126 -3.19 -4.97 1.87
C SER A 126 -3.89 -4.72 0.52
N ALA A 127 -3.42 -5.30 -0.58
CA ALA A 127 -4.08 -5.15 -1.88
C ALA A 127 -5.51 -5.72 -1.90
N LEU A 128 -5.76 -6.84 -1.21
CA LEU A 128 -7.12 -7.39 -1.07
C LEU A 128 -8.02 -6.48 -0.26
N SER A 129 -7.50 -5.82 0.78
CA SER A 129 -8.25 -4.81 1.54
C SER A 129 -8.75 -3.70 0.61
N ASP A 130 -7.86 -3.10 -0.17
CA ASP A 130 -8.21 -2.02 -1.10
C ASP A 130 -9.21 -2.47 -2.16
N LEU A 131 -9.01 -3.66 -2.74
CA LEU A 131 -9.89 -4.21 -3.77
C LEU A 131 -11.29 -4.56 -3.24
N VAL A 132 -11.38 -5.02 -1.98
CA VAL A 132 -12.68 -5.26 -1.33
C VAL A 132 -13.42 -3.95 -1.10
N TYR A 133 -12.72 -2.91 -0.64
CA TYR A 133 -13.32 -1.58 -0.49
C TYR A 133 -13.76 -1.00 -1.84
N LEU A 134 -12.93 -1.12 -2.88
CA LEU A 134 -13.25 -0.71 -4.24
C LEU A 134 -14.49 -1.41 -4.79
N GLY A 135 -14.79 -2.63 -4.34
CA GLY A 135 -16.03 -3.34 -4.68
C GLY A 135 -17.31 -2.58 -4.29
N ALA A 136 -17.26 -1.72 -3.27
CA ALA A 136 -18.39 -0.89 -2.87
C ALA A 136 -18.68 0.25 -3.86
N ALA A 137 -17.77 0.54 -4.81
CA ALA A 137 -17.99 1.50 -5.89
C ALA A 137 -19.20 1.16 -6.77
N GLU A 138 -19.62 -0.11 -6.85
CA GLU A 138 -20.85 -0.51 -7.55
C GLU A 138 -22.10 0.11 -6.91
N TYR A 139 -22.13 0.23 -5.59
CA TYR A 139 -23.22 0.92 -4.89
C TYR A 139 -23.12 2.44 -5.05
N TRP A 140 -21.91 2.99 -4.93
CA TRP A 140 -21.69 4.44 -4.97
C TRP A 140 -21.90 5.03 -6.37
N ARG A 141 -21.69 4.28 -7.45
CA ARG A 141 -22.02 4.71 -8.82
C ARG A 141 -23.52 4.92 -9.04
N THR A 142 -24.35 4.23 -8.27
CA THR A 142 -25.80 4.32 -8.42
C THR A 142 -26.33 5.63 -7.83
N THR A 143 -27.26 6.27 -8.54
CA THR A 143 -27.93 7.50 -8.10
C THR A 143 -29.40 7.24 -7.78
N GLY A 144 -30.07 8.19 -7.12
CA GLY A 144 -31.52 8.09 -6.85
C GLY A 144 -31.88 7.28 -5.60
N TRP A 145 -30.90 6.97 -4.76
CA TRP A 145 -31.08 6.30 -3.46
C TRP A 145 -32.15 6.95 -2.56
N SER A 146 -32.38 8.26 -2.70
CA SER A 146 -33.43 8.98 -1.97
C SER A 146 -34.86 8.55 -2.30
N ALA A 147 -35.08 7.89 -3.45
CA ALA A 147 -36.39 7.39 -3.86
C ALA A 147 -36.68 5.97 -3.31
N GLU A 148 -35.68 5.29 -2.76
CA GLU A 148 -35.84 3.94 -2.25
C GLU A 148 -36.54 3.91 -0.88
N PRO A 149 -37.32 2.86 -0.58
CA PRO A 149 -37.90 2.68 0.75
C PRO A 149 -36.82 2.64 1.83
N ALA A 150 -37.10 3.25 2.99
CA ALA A 150 -36.14 3.35 4.09
C ALA A 150 -35.54 2.00 4.52
N SER A 151 -36.35 0.93 4.54
CA SER A 151 -35.89 -0.42 4.87
C SER A 151 -34.87 -0.96 3.87
N LYS A 152 -35.08 -0.74 2.57
CA LYS A 152 -34.14 -1.15 1.51
C LYS A 152 -32.87 -0.31 1.57
N MET A 153 -32.99 0.99 1.77
CA MET A 153 -31.84 1.89 1.91
C MET A 153 -30.94 1.46 3.09
N VAL A 154 -31.52 1.22 4.26
CA VAL A 154 -30.77 0.75 5.44
C VAL A 154 -30.13 -0.62 5.19
N ALA A 155 -30.83 -1.56 4.54
CA ALA A 155 -30.27 -2.86 4.21
C ALA A 155 -29.02 -2.74 3.31
N VAL A 156 -29.10 -1.95 2.24
CA VAL A 156 -27.95 -1.69 1.34
C VAL A 156 -26.82 -0.98 2.08
N GLY A 157 -27.16 0.03 2.89
CA GLY A 157 -26.19 0.75 3.72
C GLY A 157 -25.43 -0.19 4.66
N ARG A 158 -26.13 -1.06 5.40
CA ARG A 158 -25.51 -2.06 6.27
C ARG A 158 -24.66 -3.07 5.52
N SER A 159 -25.03 -3.43 4.29
CA SER A 159 -24.17 -4.25 3.42
C SER A 159 -22.88 -3.53 3.03
N SER A 160 -22.95 -2.23 2.69
CA SER A 160 -21.76 -1.40 2.44
C SER A 160 -20.87 -1.32 3.68
N GLY A 161 -21.44 -1.04 4.85
CA GLY A 161 -20.69 -0.98 6.12
C GLY A 161 -20.08 -2.33 6.52
N ALA A 162 -20.70 -3.46 6.14
CA ALA A 162 -20.11 -4.79 6.33
C ALA A 162 -18.88 -5.00 5.44
N LEU A 163 -18.91 -4.53 4.18
CA LEU A 163 -17.73 -4.56 3.30
C LEU A 163 -16.59 -3.73 3.88
N GLU A 164 -16.87 -2.52 4.36
CA GLU A 164 -15.88 -1.65 5.02
C GLU A 164 -15.33 -2.28 6.32
N ALA A 165 -16.13 -3.00 7.08
CA ALA A 165 -15.64 -3.71 8.26
C ALA A 165 -14.70 -4.89 7.91
N LEU A 166 -14.88 -5.49 6.73
CA LEU A 166 -14.06 -6.61 6.26
C LEU A 166 -12.67 -6.19 5.79
N THR A 167 -12.43 -4.92 5.51
CA THR A 167 -11.14 -4.43 4.99
C THR A 167 -10.11 -4.17 6.11
N ARG A 168 -10.57 -3.75 7.29
CA ARG A 168 -9.69 -3.34 8.40
C ARG A 168 -8.70 -4.40 8.87
N TRP A 169 -9.18 -5.62 9.12
CA TRP A 169 -8.34 -6.68 9.67
C TRP A 169 -7.30 -7.21 8.68
N PRO A 170 -7.65 -7.46 7.40
CA PRO A 170 -6.66 -7.72 6.36
C PRO A 170 -5.61 -6.62 6.24
N GLU A 171 -6.01 -5.34 6.27
CA GLU A 171 -5.05 -4.23 6.20
C GLU A 171 -4.07 -4.23 7.38
N ALA A 172 -4.59 -4.26 8.61
CA ALA A 172 -3.77 -4.26 9.81
C ALA A 172 -2.81 -5.46 9.84
N ALA A 173 -3.29 -6.64 9.45
CA ALA A 173 -2.44 -7.83 9.31
C ALA A 173 -1.38 -7.64 8.22
N GLY A 174 -1.77 -7.06 7.08
CA GLY A 174 -0.87 -6.71 5.97
C GLY A 174 0.27 -5.81 6.43
N PHE A 175 -0.03 -4.72 7.14
CA PHE A 175 0.98 -3.79 7.68
C PHE A 175 1.95 -4.46 8.66
N VAL A 176 1.46 -5.31 9.56
CA VAL A 176 2.33 -6.05 10.50
C VAL A 176 3.28 -7.01 9.75
N VAL A 177 2.78 -7.69 8.72
CA VAL A 177 3.61 -8.60 7.91
C VAL A 177 4.61 -7.81 7.05
N LEU A 178 4.20 -6.69 6.46
CA LEU A 178 5.10 -5.79 5.73
C LEU A 178 6.20 -5.22 6.63
N ALA A 179 5.89 -4.87 7.88
CA ALA A 179 6.87 -4.45 8.87
C ALA A 179 7.94 -5.55 9.12
N ALA A 180 7.52 -6.81 9.22
CA ALA A 180 8.47 -7.93 9.32
C ALA A 180 9.37 -8.05 8.07
N ALA A 181 8.81 -7.82 6.87
CA ALA A 181 9.56 -7.80 5.62
C ALA A 181 10.64 -6.70 5.62
N LEU A 182 10.29 -5.51 6.12
CA LEU A 182 11.20 -4.36 6.24
C LEU A 182 12.32 -4.61 7.26
N VAL A 183 12.05 -5.32 8.35
CA VAL A 183 13.10 -5.76 9.29
C VAL A 183 14.08 -6.72 8.61
N CYS A 184 13.60 -7.65 7.78
CA CYS A 184 14.47 -8.49 6.97
C CYS A 184 15.30 -7.67 5.97
N LEU A 185 14.69 -6.69 5.31
CA LEU A 185 15.39 -5.75 4.41
C LEU A 185 16.47 -4.94 5.14
N ALA A 186 16.19 -4.50 6.37
CA ALA A 186 17.14 -3.77 7.21
C ALA A 186 18.40 -4.61 7.49
N ARG A 187 18.20 -5.89 7.84
CA ARG A 187 19.29 -6.85 8.09
C ARG A 187 20.12 -7.12 6.84
N LEU A 188 19.46 -7.28 5.69
CA LEU A 188 20.14 -7.44 4.40
C LEU A 188 20.98 -6.22 4.03
N SER A 189 20.49 -5.01 4.35
CA SER A 189 21.14 -3.75 4.00
C SER A 189 22.31 -3.38 4.92
N GLY A 190 22.33 -3.91 6.15
CA GLY A 190 23.40 -3.65 7.14
C GLY A 190 24.73 -4.35 6.82
N ASP A 191 24.67 -5.49 6.12
CA ASP A 191 25.86 -6.25 5.72
C ASP A 191 26.38 -5.77 4.35
N ARG A 192 27.36 -4.87 4.40
CA ARG A 192 28.15 -4.28 3.29
C ARG A 192 27.95 -4.86 1.87
N GLY A 193 27.50 -4.00 0.94
CA GLY A 193 27.95 -3.98 -0.46
C GLY A 193 26.98 -3.39 -1.47
N GLU A 194 25.69 -3.72 -1.34
CA GLU A 194 24.73 -3.53 -2.46
C GLU A 194 23.65 -2.48 -2.18
N LEU A 195 23.32 -2.26 -0.90
CA LEU A 195 22.30 -1.31 -0.47
C LEU A 195 22.92 -0.18 0.39
N PRO A 196 22.27 1.00 0.45
CA PRO A 196 22.80 2.17 1.14
C PRO A 196 22.93 1.97 2.66
N SER A 197 23.98 2.53 3.26
CA SER A 197 24.29 2.35 4.69
C SER A 197 23.25 2.89 5.67
N ARG A 198 22.40 3.85 5.25
CA ARG A 198 21.31 4.38 6.09
C ARG A 198 19.96 3.75 5.78
N LEU A 199 19.86 2.88 4.77
CA LEU A 199 18.62 2.17 4.45
C LEU A 199 18.10 1.33 5.64
N PRO A 200 18.93 0.63 6.44
CA PRO A 200 18.46 -0.11 7.61
C PRO A 200 17.69 0.74 8.62
N LEU A 201 18.14 1.97 8.86
CA LEU A 201 17.47 2.88 9.79
C LEU A 201 16.08 3.24 9.28
N LEU A 202 15.99 3.68 8.01
CA LEU A 202 14.71 4.06 7.43
C LEU A 202 13.73 2.89 7.33
N THR A 203 14.19 1.69 6.97
CA THR A 203 13.32 0.50 6.92
C THR A 203 12.81 0.09 8.30
N ASN A 204 13.62 0.26 9.36
CA ASN A 204 13.17 0.00 10.73
C ASN A 204 12.19 1.08 11.22
N ILE A 205 12.42 2.35 10.86
CA ILE A 205 11.46 3.43 11.14
C ILE A 205 10.13 3.12 10.45
N GLU A 206 10.16 2.76 9.17
CA GLU A 206 8.97 2.39 8.40
C GLU A 206 8.23 1.18 9.02
N ALA A 207 8.98 0.15 9.45
CA ALA A 207 8.38 -0.99 10.12
C ALA A 207 7.63 -0.58 11.41
N LEU A 208 8.20 0.33 12.20
CA LEU A 208 7.54 0.85 13.40
C LEU A 208 6.31 1.70 13.05
N LEU A 209 6.36 2.50 11.99
CA LEU A 209 5.24 3.30 11.51
C LEU A 209 4.07 2.42 11.07
N LEU A 210 4.34 1.35 10.30
CA LEU A 210 3.32 0.39 9.87
C LEU A 210 2.68 -0.36 11.04
N ILE A 211 3.47 -0.77 12.04
CA ILE A 211 2.94 -1.37 13.27
C ILE A 211 2.07 -0.35 14.02
N GLY A 212 2.52 0.89 14.09
CA GLY A 212 1.74 1.99 14.66
C GLY A 212 0.40 2.18 13.95
N ALA A 213 0.41 2.19 12.60
CA ALA A 213 -0.79 2.38 11.79
C ALA A 213 -1.78 1.24 12.02
N ALA A 214 -1.29 -0.01 12.03
CA ALA A 214 -2.11 -1.17 12.35
C ALA A 214 -2.76 -1.08 13.76
N LEU A 215 -2.02 -0.56 14.75
CA LEU A 215 -2.54 -0.37 16.11
C LEU A 215 -3.55 0.80 16.17
N ALA A 216 -3.28 1.90 15.46
CA ALA A 216 -4.20 3.03 15.39
C ALA A 216 -5.53 2.62 14.76
N GLU A 217 -5.48 1.84 13.68
CA GLU A 217 -6.67 1.25 13.04
C GLU A 217 -7.43 0.34 14.02
N ALA A 218 -6.72 -0.58 14.69
CA ALA A 218 -7.33 -1.51 15.64
C ALA A 218 -7.97 -0.83 16.86
N THR A 219 -7.51 0.39 17.20
CA THR A 219 -8.00 1.16 18.36
C THR A 219 -8.94 2.29 17.97
N HIS A 220 -9.33 2.42 16.69
CA HIS A 220 -10.16 3.51 16.18
C HIS A 220 -9.59 4.90 16.50
N ALA A 221 -8.28 5.04 16.41
CA ALA A 221 -7.58 6.29 16.63
C ALA A 221 -7.36 7.01 15.28
N ASP A 222 -8.45 7.50 14.67
CA ASP A 222 -8.48 8.03 13.29
C ASP A 222 -7.36 9.05 13.02
N THR A 223 -7.21 10.06 13.89
CA THR A 223 -6.16 11.08 13.72
C THR A 223 -4.74 10.50 13.79
N ALA A 224 -4.52 9.48 14.63
CA ALA A 224 -3.22 8.82 14.70
C ALA A 224 -2.96 8.00 13.43
N TYR A 225 -3.99 7.32 12.92
CA TYR A 225 -3.92 6.60 11.65
C TYR A 225 -3.59 7.54 10.50
N ASP A 226 -4.28 8.69 10.37
CA ASP A 226 -4.01 9.68 9.31
C ASP A 226 -2.57 10.18 9.31
N VAL A 227 -2.04 10.52 10.50
CA VAL A 227 -0.66 10.99 10.66
C VAL A 227 0.32 9.89 10.30
N LEU A 228 0.08 8.66 10.75
CA LEU A 228 0.96 7.53 10.44
C LEU A 228 0.91 7.18 8.96
N SER A 229 -0.28 7.20 8.35
CA SER A 229 -0.51 7.05 6.90
C SER A 229 0.25 8.10 6.10
N LEU A 230 0.24 9.37 6.50
CA LEU A 230 1.07 10.41 5.89
C LEU A 230 2.57 10.06 5.98
N LEU A 231 3.04 9.66 7.16
CA LEU A 231 4.45 9.35 7.37
C LEU A 231 4.91 8.14 6.54
N THR A 232 4.15 7.04 6.55
CA THR A 232 4.48 5.80 5.80
C THR A 232 4.26 5.99 4.29
N GLY A 233 3.11 6.52 3.89
CA GLY A 233 2.67 6.53 2.50
C GLY A 233 3.22 7.67 1.65
N VAL A 234 3.55 8.82 2.26
CA VAL A 234 4.06 10.00 1.51
C VAL A 234 5.55 10.24 1.73
N LEU A 235 6.06 9.95 2.94
CA LEU A 235 7.44 10.31 3.29
C LEU A 235 8.38 9.10 3.33
N VAL A 236 8.24 8.23 4.32
CA VAL A 236 9.24 7.22 4.66
C VAL A 236 9.18 6.04 3.69
N GLY A 237 8.00 5.46 3.44
CA GLY A 237 7.80 4.35 2.51
C GLY A 237 8.27 4.66 1.08
N PRO A 238 7.81 5.76 0.45
CA PRO A 238 8.31 6.19 -0.86
C PRO A 238 9.82 6.42 -0.88
N THR A 239 10.38 7.02 0.17
CA THR A 239 11.83 7.24 0.28
C THR A 239 12.59 5.92 0.33
N VAL A 240 12.13 4.95 1.14
CA VAL A 240 12.71 3.60 1.22
C VAL A 240 12.66 2.91 -0.14
N ALA A 241 11.50 2.91 -0.80
CA ALA A 241 11.31 2.24 -2.09
C ALA A 241 12.15 2.87 -3.22
N ALA A 242 12.12 4.20 -3.33
CA ALA A 242 12.90 4.94 -4.32
C ALA A 242 14.41 4.76 -4.09
N TRP A 243 14.86 4.78 -2.83
CA TRP A 243 16.28 4.63 -2.52
C TRP A 243 16.79 3.21 -2.77
N ALA A 244 15.98 2.20 -2.44
CA ALA A 244 16.26 0.80 -2.77
C ALA A 244 16.27 0.57 -4.29
N GLY A 245 15.31 1.13 -5.03
CA GLY A 245 15.30 1.05 -6.50
C GLY A 245 16.50 1.76 -7.15
N TRP A 246 16.82 2.97 -6.68
CA TRP A 246 17.96 3.74 -7.20
C TRP A 246 19.31 3.03 -6.96
N SER A 247 19.51 2.43 -5.78
CA SER A 247 20.77 1.74 -5.46
C SER A 247 21.01 0.51 -6.34
N LEU A 248 19.95 -0.26 -6.64
CA LEU A 248 19.99 -1.35 -7.63
C LEU A 248 20.33 -0.84 -9.03
N GLY A 249 19.79 0.32 -9.42
CA GLY A 249 20.07 0.95 -10.71
C GLY A 249 21.50 1.44 -10.86
N ARG A 250 22.09 2.04 -9.81
CA ARG A 250 23.45 2.61 -9.84
C ARG A 250 24.52 1.55 -10.10
N THR A 251 24.29 0.36 -9.58
CA THR A 251 25.22 -0.78 -9.65
C THR A 251 25.10 -1.56 -10.96
N ALA A 252 24.02 -1.38 -11.74
CA ALA A 252 23.84 -2.00 -13.05
C ALA A 252 24.72 -1.42 -14.16
N GLY A 253 25.28 -0.21 -13.95
CA GLY A 253 26.06 0.53 -14.95
C GLY A 253 27.58 0.49 -14.75
N ALA A 254 28.09 -0.17 -13.71
CA ALA A 254 29.53 -0.26 -13.48
C ALA A 254 30.16 -1.22 -14.53
N PRO A 255 31.13 -0.77 -15.35
CA PRO A 255 31.83 -1.67 -16.26
C PRO A 255 32.55 -2.75 -15.45
N ALA A 256 32.46 -4.00 -15.92
CA ALA A 256 33.26 -5.09 -15.37
C ALA A 256 34.74 -4.68 -15.51
N SER A 257 35.41 -4.38 -14.40
CA SER A 257 36.84 -4.14 -14.42
C SER A 257 37.50 -5.40 -14.96
N VAL A 258 38.03 -5.31 -16.19
CA VAL A 258 38.90 -6.32 -16.75
C VAL A 258 40.11 -6.38 -15.83
N SER A 259 40.16 -7.38 -14.96
CA SER A 259 41.38 -7.72 -14.24
C SER A 259 42.40 -8.14 -15.29
N ALA A 260 43.36 -7.26 -15.58
CA ALA A 260 44.51 -7.61 -16.39
C ALA A 260 45.21 -8.81 -15.75
N PRO A 261 45.54 -9.86 -16.52
CA PRO A 261 46.34 -10.96 -16.01
C PRO A 261 47.75 -10.42 -15.73
N ASN A 262 48.22 -10.60 -14.49
CA ASN A 262 49.64 -10.61 -14.18
C ASN A 262 50.17 -12.04 -14.37
#